data_AF-A0A7C1SPK4-F1
#
_entry.id   AF-A0A7C1SPK4-F1
#
_cell.length_a   1.000
_cell.length_b   1.000
_cell.length_c   1.000
_cell.angle_alpha   90.00
_cell.angle_beta   90.00
_cell.angle_gamma   90.00
#
_symmetry.space_group_name_H-M   'P 1'
#
loop_
_entity.id
_entity.type
_entity.pdbx_description
1 polymer ?
#
loop_
_entity_poly.entity_id
_entity_poly.type
_entity_poly.pdbx_seq_one_letter_code
_entity_poly.pdbx_strand_id
1 'polypeptide(L)'
;MRSRKKIKRSWIIAISVLVVIAIAAFVWQQNIFSKEVLRLEILVANEADMGQEVVYTVKYKNNGNVRLENPILIFEYPGGAVFLEGESRRVHLIPPSIA
;
A
#
# COMPACT_ATOMS: atom_id res chain seq x y z
N MET A 1 -34.51 -31.27 -40.54
CA MET A 1 -34.06 -31.29 -39.13
C MET A 1 -32.59 -30.81 -39.00
N ARG A 2 -32.28 -29.51 -39.18
CA ARG A 2 -30.86 -29.03 -39.29
C ARG A 2 -30.50 -27.73 -38.55
N SER A 3 -31.31 -27.22 -37.62
CA SER A 3 -31.08 -25.87 -37.05
C SER A 3 -30.52 -25.81 -35.62
N ARG A 4 -30.67 -26.86 -34.78
CA ARG A 4 -30.24 -26.76 -33.36
C ARG A 4 -28.72 -26.66 -33.16
N LYS A 5 -27.91 -27.22 -34.06
CA LYS A 5 -26.43 -27.21 -33.94
C LYS A 5 -25.82 -25.82 -34.20
N LYS A 6 -26.42 -25.00 -35.07
CA LYS A 6 -25.95 -23.62 -35.35
C LYS A 6 -26.25 -22.69 -34.18
N ILE A 7 -27.44 -22.82 -33.58
CA ILE A 7 -27.82 -22.09 -32.35
C ILE A 7 -26.87 -22.47 -31.21
N LYS A 8 -26.66 -23.76 -30.94
CA LYS A 8 -25.73 -24.19 -29.87
C LYS A 8 -24.29 -23.66 -30.06
N ARG A 9 -23.77 -23.62 -31.29
CA ARG A 9 -22.46 -23.03 -31.59
C ARG A 9 -22.42 -21.52 -31.37
N SER A 10 -23.47 -20.81 -31.73
CA SER A 10 -23.59 -19.35 -31.49
C SER A 10 -23.60 -19.00 -30.00
N TRP A 11 -24.25 -19.84 -29.18
CA TRP A 11 -24.27 -19.67 -27.72
C TRP A 11 -22.92 -19.93 -27.06
N ILE A 12 -22.15 -20.91 -27.55
CA ILE A 12 -20.79 -21.18 -27.05
C ILE A 12 -19.86 -19.98 -27.31
N ILE A 13 -19.97 -19.36 -28.49
CA ILE A 13 -19.18 -18.17 -28.84
C ILE A 13 -19.59 -16.97 -27.99
N ALA A 14 -20.89 -16.77 -27.77
CA ALA A 14 -21.37 -15.68 -26.90
C ALA A 14 -20.87 -15.83 -25.46
N ILE A 15 -20.89 -17.06 -24.92
CA ILE A 15 -20.37 -17.36 -23.59
C ILE A 15 -18.86 -17.15 -23.52
N SER A 16 -18.09 -17.57 -24.53
CA SER A 16 -16.64 -17.35 -24.51
C SER A 16 -16.28 -15.86 -24.52
N VAL A 17 -17.02 -15.05 -25.27
CA VAL A 17 -16.82 -13.58 -25.29
C VAL A 17 -17.15 -12.98 -23.93
N LEU A 18 -18.27 -13.38 -23.30
CA LEU A 18 -18.62 -12.94 -21.95
C LEU A 18 -17.56 -13.29 -20.91
N VAL A 19 -16.99 -14.50 -20.99
CA VAL A 19 -15.91 -14.95 -20.09
C VAL A 19 -14.65 -14.11 -20.29
N VAL A 20 -14.27 -13.81 -21.54
CA VAL A 20 -13.10 -12.95 -21.83
C VAL A 20 -13.32 -11.53 -21.29
N ILE A 21 -14.52 -10.97 -21.43
CA ILE A 21 -14.87 -9.65 -20.88
C ILE A 21 -14.80 -9.66 -19.36
N ALA A 22 -15.33 -10.70 -18.71
CA ALA A 22 -15.29 -10.84 -17.26
C ALA A 22 -13.85 -10.97 -16.73
N ILE A 23 -13.00 -11.73 -17.41
CA ILE A 23 -11.58 -11.85 -17.07
C ILE A 23 -10.86 -10.51 -17.26
N ALA A 24 -11.11 -9.80 -18.36
CA ALA A 24 -10.52 -8.49 -18.60
C ALA A 24 -10.92 -7.47 -17.53
N ALA A 25 -12.19 -7.45 -17.13
CA ALA A 25 -12.70 -6.59 -16.06
C ALA A 25 -12.07 -6.96 -14.70
N PHE A 26 -11.93 -8.26 -14.41
CA PHE A 26 -11.31 -8.74 -13.18
C PHE A 26 -9.82 -8.36 -13.08
N VAL A 27 -9.07 -8.51 -14.18
CA VAL A 27 -7.66 -8.09 -14.25
C VAL A 27 -7.53 -6.58 -14.07
N TRP A 28 -8.42 -5.78 -14.68
CA TRP A 28 -8.40 -4.34 -14.50
C TRP A 28 -8.70 -3.94 -13.04
N GLN A 29 -9.65 -4.61 -12.38
CA GLN A 29 -9.98 -4.37 -10.98
C GLN A 29 -8.79 -4.65 -10.04
N GLN A 30 -8.00 -5.70 -10.30
CA GLN A 30 -6.83 -6.01 -9.47
C GLN A 30 -5.69 -4.99 -9.60
N ASN A 31 -5.65 -4.23 -10.70
CA ASN A 31 -4.62 -3.21 -10.94
C ASN A 31 -4.96 -1.82 -10.35
N ILE A 32 -6.11 -1.68 -9.66
CA ILE A 32 -6.55 -0.43 -9.01
C ILE A 32 -6.02 -0.31 -7.56
N PHE A 33 -5.40 -1.38 -7.02
CA PHE A 33 -4.64 -1.29 -5.78
C PHE A 33 -3.32 -0.54 -6.02
N SER A 34 -3.42 0.79 -5.97
CA SER A 34 -2.28 1.71 -6.06
C SER A 34 -1.37 1.49 -4.85
N LYS A 35 -0.33 0.67 -5.01
CA LYS A 35 0.79 0.55 -4.05
C LYS A 35 1.65 1.82 -4.02
N GLU A 36 1.36 2.77 -4.90
CA GLU A 36 1.98 4.06 -5.10
C GLU A 36 0.91 5.05 -4.61
N VAL A 37 1.05 5.88 -3.58
CA VAL A 37 1.92 7.06 -3.58
C VAL A 37 2.15 7.60 -2.14
N LEU A 38 2.47 6.72 -1.18
CA LEU A 38 2.92 7.17 0.13
C LEU A 38 4.38 7.63 0.03
N ARG A 39 4.63 8.94 0.19
CA ARG A 39 5.98 9.48 0.31
C ARG A 39 6.34 9.62 1.78
N LEU A 40 7.50 9.08 2.16
CA LEU A 40 8.07 9.22 3.50
C LEU A 40 9.43 9.93 3.37
N GLU A 41 9.65 10.95 4.19
CA GLU A 41 10.90 11.70 4.28
C GLU A 41 11.32 11.77 5.75
N ILE A 42 12.56 11.41 6.05
CA ILE A 42 13.13 11.51 7.39
C ILE A 42 14.16 12.63 7.34
N LEU A 43 13.95 13.66 8.16
CA LEU A 43 14.85 14.80 8.30
C LEU A 43 15.59 14.68 9.62
N VAL A 44 16.91 14.83 9.55
CA VAL A 44 17.83 14.82 10.68
C VAL A 44 18.88 15.91 10.45
N ALA A 45 19.50 16.40 11.53
CA ALA A 45 20.68 17.25 11.43
C ALA A 45 21.81 16.53 10.69
N ASN A 46 22.60 17.27 9.90
CA ASN A 46 23.71 16.69 9.14
C ASN A 46 24.86 16.20 10.03
N GLU A 47 24.98 16.78 11.23
CA GLU A 47 26.01 16.48 12.21
C GLU A 47 25.33 16.36 13.57
N ALA A 48 25.84 15.45 14.39
CA ALA A 48 25.41 15.27 15.77
C ALA A 48 26.65 14.97 16.61
N ASP A 49 26.86 15.73 17.68
CA ASP A 49 27.94 15.46 18.61
C ASP A 49 27.56 14.35 19.59
N MET A 50 28.58 13.68 20.14
CA MET A 50 28.36 12.66 21.17
C MET A 50 27.66 13.26 22.39
N GLY A 51 26.58 12.61 22.83
CA GLY A 51 25.81 13.02 24.00
C GLY A 51 24.76 14.10 23.74
N GLN A 52 24.63 14.59 22.51
CA GLN A 52 23.52 15.46 22.14
C GLN A 52 22.25 14.67 21.86
N GLU A 53 21.11 15.27 22.22
CA GLU A 53 19.81 14.78 21.81
C GLU A 53 19.60 15.03 20.31
N VAL A 54 19.30 13.97 19.56
CA VAL A 54 19.05 14.05 18.13
C VAL A 54 17.55 13.94 17.86
N VAL A 55 16.99 14.99 17.26
CA VAL A 55 15.57 15.03 16.89
C VAL A 55 15.39 14.59 15.44
N TYR A 56 14.62 13.53 15.23
CA TYR A 56 14.23 13.06 13.90
C TYR A 56 12.82 13.56 13.55
N THR A 57 12.69 14.25 12.41
CA THR A 57 11.38 14.68 11.90
C THR A 57 10.95 13.79 10.74
N VAL A 58 9.86 13.05 10.92
CA VAL A 58 9.29 12.21 9.85
C VAL A 58 8.12 12.93 9.18
N LYS A 59 8.30 13.26 7.90
CA LYS A 59 7.25 13.78 7.03
C LYS A 59 6.66 12.65 6.22
N TYR A 60 5.35 12.60 6.15
CA TYR A 60 4.65 11.63 5.33
C TYR A 60 3.59 12.34 4.47
N LYS A 61 3.40 11.89 3.24
CA LYS A 61 2.43 12.46 2.32
C LYS A 61 1.75 11.35 1.52
N ASN A 62 0.42 11.29 1.60
CA ASN A 62 -0.37 10.45 0.71
C ASN A 62 -0.65 11.22 -0.58
N ASN A 63 -0.05 10.82 -1.71
CA ASN A 63 -0.44 11.35 -3.02
C ASN A 63 -1.29 10.35 -3.82
N GLY A 64 -1.80 9.31 -3.17
CA GLY A 64 -2.71 8.35 -3.78
C GLY A 64 -4.11 8.93 -3.93
N ASN A 65 -4.90 8.30 -4.81
CA ASN A 65 -6.30 8.66 -5.02
C ASN A 65 -7.25 8.05 -3.96
N VAL A 66 -6.68 7.37 -2.96
CA VAL A 66 -7.39 6.65 -1.89
C VAL A 66 -6.92 7.21 -0.55
N ARG A 67 -7.85 7.49 0.36
CA ARG A 67 -7.54 7.97 1.72
C ARG A 67 -6.91 6.84 2.55
N LEU A 68 -5.89 7.17 3.34
CA LEU A 68 -5.35 6.25 4.33
C LEU A 68 -6.27 6.22 5.55
N GLU A 69 -6.86 5.06 5.81
CA GLU A 69 -7.65 4.83 7.01
C GLU A 69 -6.75 4.26 8.10
N ASN A 70 -6.70 4.93 9.25
CA ASN A 70 -5.94 4.52 10.44
C ASN A 70 -4.50 4.05 10.14
N PRO A 71 -3.67 4.84 9.44
CA PRO A 71 -2.28 4.48 9.20
C PRO A 71 -1.52 4.31 10.54
N ILE A 72 -0.57 3.38 10.57
CA ILE A 72 0.32 3.15 11.72
C ILE A 72 1.75 3.39 11.27
N LEU A 73 2.50 4.19 12.02
CA LEU A 73 3.92 4.43 11.79
C LEU A 73 4.74 3.63 12.81
N ILE A 74 5.66 2.79 12.33
CA ILE A 74 6.48 1.93 13.18
C ILE A 74 7.93 2.39 13.05
N PHE A 75 8.53 2.78 14.18
CA PHE A 75 9.94 3.09 14.29
C PHE A 75 10.66 1.90 14.87
N GLU A 76 11.73 1.46 14.22
CA GLU A 76 12.57 0.37 14.73
C GLU A 76 13.99 0.88 14.96
N TYR A 77 14.50 0.66 16.17
CA TYR A 77 15.88 0.98 16.49
C TYR A 77 16.86 0.03 15.76
N PRO A 78 18.06 0.53 15.38
CA PRO A 78 19.07 -0.28 14.72
C PRO A 78 19.51 -1.45 15.60
N GLY A 79 19.99 -2.53 14.96
CA GLY A 79 20.51 -3.68 15.68
C GLY A 79 21.68 -3.29 16.59
N GLY A 80 21.67 -3.76 17.84
CA GLY A 80 22.71 -3.45 18.83
C GLY A 80 22.48 -2.16 19.62
N ALA A 81 21.37 -1.45 19.41
CA ALA A 81 20.99 -0.33 20.27
C ALA A 81 20.76 -0.80 21.73
N VAL A 82 21.23 0.00 22.68
CA VAL A 82 20.99 -0.18 24.12
C VAL A 82 19.98 0.88 24.56
N PHE A 83 18.88 0.43 25.16
CA PHE A 83 17.80 1.32 25.61
C PHE A 83 18.09 1.82 27.02
N LEU A 84 18.08 3.14 27.20
CA LEU A 84 18.19 3.76 28.52
C LEU A 84 16.84 3.69 29.27
N GLU A 85 15.73 3.76 28.53
CA GLU A 85 14.36 3.64 29.05
C GLU A 85 13.49 2.82 28.07
N GLY A 86 12.63 1.94 28.60
CA GLY A 86 11.72 1.07 27.84
C GLY A 86 12.32 -0.28 27.40
N GLU A 87 11.46 -1.24 27.04
CA GLU A 87 11.88 -2.62 26.68
C GLU A 87 11.71 -2.96 25.20
N SER A 88 11.10 -2.07 24.40
CA SER A 88 10.69 -2.39 23.04
C SER A 88 11.57 -1.74 21.98
N ARG A 89 12.14 -2.57 21.10
CA ARG A 89 12.87 -2.16 19.89
C ARG A 89 12.00 -1.42 18.88
N ARG A 90 10.67 -1.51 19.01
CA ARG A 90 9.69 -0.91 18.11
C ARG A 90 8.78 0.06 18.85
N VAL A 91 8.59 1.24 18.27
CA VAL A 91 7.67 2.27 18.75
C VAL A 91 6.57 2.44 17.70
N HIS A 92 5.32 2.29 18.12
CA HIS A 92 4.15 2.45 17.25
C HIS A 92 3.54 3.82 17.50
N LEU A 93 3.49 4.66 16.46
CA LEU A 93 2.86 5.97 16.50
C LEU A 93 1.65 5.99 15.57
N ILE A 94 0.56 6.60 16.03
CA ILE A 94 -0.59 6.93 15.21
C ILE A 94 -0.34 8.36 14.69
N PRO A 95 -0.05 8.53 13.38
CA PRO A 95 0.14 9.86 12.84
C PRO A 95 -1.19 10.64 12.87
N PRO A 96 -1.13 11.97 13.04
CA PRO A 96 -2.32 12.81 13.03
C PRO A 96 -3.06 12.65 11.71
N SER A 97 -4.40 12.68 11.71
CA SER A 97 -5.18 12.46 10.48
C SER A 97 -4.88 13.51 9.42
N ILE A 98 -4.62 13.07 8.18
CA ILE A 98 -4.60 13.97 7.02
C ILE A 98 -6.07 14.32 6.71
N ALA A 99 -6.40 15.60 6.84
CA ALA A 99 -7.69 16.17 6.41
C ALA A 99 -7.75 16.27 4.89
#